data_AF-A0A420WPC2-F1
#
_entry.id   AF-A0A420WPC2-F1
#
_cell.length_a   1.000
_cell.length_b   1.000
_cell.length_c   1.000
_cell.angle_alpha   90.00
_cell.angle_beta   90.00
_cell.angle_gamma   90.00
#
_symmetry.space_group_name_H-M   'P 1'
#
loop_
_entity.id
_entity.type
_entity.pdbx_description
1 polymer ?
#
loop_
_entity_poly.entity_id
_entity_poly.type
_entity_poly.pdbx_seq_one_letter_code
_entity_poly.pdbx_strand_id
1 'polypeptide(L)'
;MTEPDQKREEQPAGTSAAPDVDTLAETMTAAVPPPEAVQPPHEPEDGPSTLSAEATDAALEAEEALEALAEAEAAEEEAGGETVPGGQAAETAATVQDEAAPPTVSLETLKRFVLTPKLERKVAKAIDEEKLKKAGKLARRLHAADLADLLERLSYEQRAILLEVLREGFDPEVLPYLDENVRDDVIEILGPEAVGRAIAELDSDDAIAIIEDLEDAEKQAILEAVEPTGRALLEEGLTFPEYSAGRLMQRELVAVPSHWTVGQTIDFMRTNPNLPDDFYEIFVVDPRFRPIGLVSLGKLLHNKRPIRLRDIMSGDFVRLQAETPQEEVAHLFRQYGLVSAPVVNDSGRLLGRVTVDDVVDIVDEEAEEDILRLGGVSESDLQSNVLETTKQRFLWLLINLGTAIMASGVIAIFEATIAQVVALAVLMPIVASMGGNAGTQTVTVVVRALAMRDLSTSNALRVIWKEALVGLLNGVLFAVLIGAIAAFWFEPLIGAVIAAAMVINMLVAGLSGALIPIGLERLKIDPAVASSVFLTTVTDVIGFFAFLGLAAAFVL
;
A
#
# COMPACT_ATOMS: atom_id res chain seq x y z
N MET A 1 -2.86 -13.43 -78.83
CA MET A 1 -1.71 -14.09 -79.47
C MET A 1 -0.89 -14.67 -78.33
N THR A 2 -1.22 -15.90 -77.92
CA THR A 2 -0.51 -17.17 -78.23
C THR A 2 0.79 -17.23 -77.42
N GLU A 3 0.99 -18.10 -76.43
CA GLU A 3 0.53 -19.47 -76.19
C GLU A 3 0.83 -19.87 -74.71
N PRO A 4 0.04 -20.76 -74.09
CA PRO A 4 0.40 -21.52 -72.89
C PRO A 4 0.46 -23.05 -73.15
N ASP A 5 1.26 -23.79 -72.37
CA ASP A 5 1.01 -25.19 -71.89
C ASP A 5 2.31 -25.81 -71.30
N GLN A 6 2.37 -26.13 -70.01
CA GLN A 6 1.95 -27.37 -69.32
C GLN A 6 2.95 -28.55 -69.35
N LYS A 7 3.18 -29.10 -68.14
CA LYS A 7 3.45 -30.50 -67.71
C LYS A 7 4.40 -30.46 -66.49
N ARG A 8 4.27 -31.22 -65.40
CA ARG A 8 3.49 -32.42 -64.97
C ARG A 8 3.70 -32.55 -63.44
N GLU A 9 2.69 -32.94 -62.64
CA GLU A 9 2.52 -34.26 -61.96
C GLU A 9 3.82 -34.82 -61.33
N GLU A 10 3.95 -35.34 -60.11
CA GLU A 10 3.10 -35.80 -58.99
C GLU A 10 4.10 -36.23 -57.87
N GLN A 11 3.71 -36.23 -56.58
CA GLN A 11 4.02 -37.21 -55.50
C GLN A 11 4.11 -36.63 -54.06
N PRO A 12 3.85 -37.45 -53.00
CA PRO A 12 2.87 -37.09 -51.97
C PRO A 12 3.38 -37.10 -50.51
N ALA A 13 2.47 -36.65 -49.61
CA ALA A 13 2.19 -37.05 -48.23
C ALA A 13 3.33 -37.45 -47.27
N GLY A 14 3.48 -36.68 -46.19
CA GLY A 14 4.27 -37.03 -45.02
C GLY A 14 3.86 -36.21 -43.78
N THR A 15 3.19 -36.91 -42.87
CA THR A 15 2.84 -36.62 -41.47
C THR A 15 3.83 -35.77 -40.66
N SER A 16 3.34 -34.90 -39.77
CA SER A 16 3.99 -34.70 -38.47
C SER A 16 2.98 -34.23 -37.42
N ALA A 17 2.66 -35.16 -36.52
CA ALA A 17 2.02 -34.90 -35.25
C ALA A 17 3.02 -34.21 -34.29
N ALA A 18 2.47 -33.57 -33.25
CA ALA A 18 3.18 -32.91 -32.15
C ALA A 18 4.11 -33.88 -31.39
N PRO A 19 5.17 -33.38 -30.72
CA PRO A 19 5.87 -34.17 -29.72
C PRO A 19 5.34 -33.88 -28.31
N ASP A 20 5.25 -35.00 -27.58
CA ASP A 20 4.81 -35.15 -26.20
C ASP A 20 5.68 -34.44 -25.16
N VAL A 21 4.98 -34.08 -24.08
CA VAL A 21 5.47 -33.58 -22.80
C VAL A 21 5.81 -34.78 -21.92
N ASP A 22 7.06 -35.24 -21.93
CA ASP A 22 7.74 -35.94 -20.82
C ASP A 22 9.05 -36.54 -21.34
N THR A 23 10.17 -35.89 -21.07
CA THR A 23 11.51 -36.49 -20.94
C THR A 23 12.55 -35.39 -20.78
N LEU A 24 13.52 -35.63 -19.87
CA LEU A 24 14.68 -34.79 -19.51
C LEU A 24 14.52 -33.92 -18.25
N ALA A 25 13.97 -34.52 -17.19
CA ALA A 25 14.61 -34.40 -15.88
C ALA A 25 15.76 -35.42 -15.81
N GLU A 26 16.85 -35.06 -15.12
CA GLU A 26 18.12 -35.79 -14.95
C GLU A 26 19.19 -35.64 -16.03
N THR A 27 20.02 -34.59 -15.89
CA THR A 27 21.48 -34.77 -15.97
C THR A 27 22.23 -33.67 -15.18
N MET A 28 22.83 -34.12 -14.08
CA MET A 28 24.19 -33.82 -13.62
C MET A 28 24.54 -32.47 -12.96
N THR A 29 24.57 -32.58 -11.63
CA THR A 29 25.45 -31.99 -10.62
C THR A 29 26.92 -31.78 -11.03
N ALA A 30 27.51 -30.75 -10.40
CA ALA A 30 28.93 -30.53 -10.06
C ALA A 30 29.84 -29.81 -11.09
N ALA A 31 30.22 -28.57 -10.77
CA ALA A 31 31.60 -28.22 -10.37
C ALA A 31 31.72 -26.72 -10.05
N VAL A 32 31.84 -26.40 -8.77
CA VAL A 32 32.35 -25.12 -8.26
C VAL A 32 33.89 -25.16 -8.34
N PRO A 33 34.57 -24.24 -9.05
CA PRO A 33 36.01 -24.07 -8.89
C PRO A 33 36.30 -23.15 -7.68
N PRO A 34 37.43 -23.36 -6.95
CA PRO A 34 37.79 -22.54 -5.80
C PRO A 34 38.42 -21.21 -6.26
N PRO A 35 38.17 -20.08 -5.58
CA PRO A 35 39.06 -18.93 -5.69
C PRO A 35 40.12 -18.98 -4.59
N GLU A 36 41.38 -19.04 -5.02
CA GLU A 36 42.58 -18.94 -4.20
C GLU A 36 42.90 -17.45 -3.93
N ALA A 37 43.25 -17.15 -2.67
CA ALA A 37 43.91 -15.95 -2.14
C ALA A 37 43.29 -14.56 -2.42
N VAL A 38 42.38 -14.12 -1.55
CA VAL A 38 42.02 -12.70 -1.36
C VAL A 38 42.95 -12.10 -0.31
N GLN A 39 43.63 -11.00 -0.68
CA GLN A 39 44.42 -10.12 0.17
C GLN A 39 43.60 -9.59 1.37
N PRO A 40 44.21 -9.18 2.50
CA PRO A 40 43.44 -8.64 3.61
C PRO A 40 42.64 -7.41 3.16
N PRO A 41 41.39 -7.24 3.61
CA PRO A 41 40.59 -6.10 3.21
C PRO A 41 41.26 -4.82 3.72
N HIS A 42 41.35 -3.83 2.83
CA HIS A 42 41.43 -2.43 3.24
C HIS A 42 40.22 -2.14 4.13
N GLU A 43 40.45 -1.48 5.26
CA GLU A 43 39.39 -0.91 6.10
C GLU A 43 38.41 -0.11 5.23
N PRO A 44 37.09 -0.33 5.32
CA PRO A 44 36.16 0.62 4.75
C PRO A 44 36.20 1.88 5.60
N GLU A 45 36.49 3.01 4.96
CA GLU A 45 36.23 4.34 5.52
C GLU A 45 34.74 4.47 5.87
N ASP A 46 34.48 5.13 7.00
CA ASP A 46 33.21 5.32 7.68
C ASP A 46 32.03 5.69 6.75
N GLY A 47 31.05 4.77 6.66
CA GLY A 47 29.64 5.08 6.42
C GLY A 47 28.82 4.30 7.46
N PRO A 48 27.74 4.85 8.04
CA PRO A 48 27.01 4.16 9.08
C PRO A 48 26.24 2.98 8.49
N SER A 49 26.67 1.76 8.79
CA SER A 49 25.83 0.58 8.58
C SER A 49 24.69 0.62 9.62
N THR A 50 23.48 0.97 9.20
CA THR A 50 22.28 0.91 10.04
C THR A 50 21.96 -0.55 10.39
N LEU A 51 21.42 -0.78 11.58
CA LEU A 51 21.14 -2.10 12.13
C LEU A 51 19.67 -2.19 12.54
N SER A 52 19.06 -3.35 12.27
CA SER A 52 17.73 -3.67 12.80
C SER A 52 17.66 -3.49 14.33
N ALA A 53 16.51 -3.12 14.90
CA ALA A 53 16.32 -2.83 16.31
C ALA A 53 16.86 -3.92 17.28
N GLU A 54 16.71 -5.22 16.97
CA GLU A 54 17.27 -6.30 17.81
C GLU A 54 18.78 -6.47 17.62
N ALA A 55 19.34 -6.20 16.43
CA ALA A 55 20.80 -6.18 16.24
C ALA A 55 21.43 -5.02 17.04
N THR A 56 20.72 -3.89 17.13
CA THR A 56 21.10 -2.78 18.00
C THR A 56 20.98 -3.16 19.48
N ASP A 57 19.92 -3.87 19.92
CA ASP A 57 19.78 -4.34 21.31
C ASP A 57 20.77 -5.47 21.67
N ALA A 58 21.10 -6.36 20.74
CA ALA A 58 22.09 -7.43 20.93
C ALA A 58 23.52 -6.86 20.96
N ALA A 59 23.83 -5.91 20.08
CA ALA A 59 25.09 -5.16 20.15
C ALA A 59 25.22 -4.40 21.48
N LEU A 60 24.10 -3.90 22.00
CA LEU A 60 24.02 -3.30 23.34
C LEU A 60 24.27 -4.29 24.46
N GLU A 61 23.67 -5.48 24.42
CA GLU A 61 23.91 -6.49 25.46
C GLU A 61 25.36 -6.97 25.44
N ALA A 62 25.96 -7.11 24.25
CA ALA A 62 27.38 -7.41 24.12
C ALA A 62 28.27 -6.27 24.64
N GLU A 63 27.91 -5.01 24.37
CA GLU A 63 28.65 -3.83 24.83
C GLU A 63 28.48 -3.61 26.34
N GLU A 64 27.29 -3.80 26.91
CA GLU A 64 27.02 -3.75 28.36
C GLU A 64 27.73 -4.92 29.08
N ALA A 65 27.80 -6.10 28.47
CA ALA A 65 28.58 -7.23 29.01
C ALA A 65 30.09 -6.96 28.96
N LEU A 66 30.59 -6.33 27.91
CA LEU A 66 31.99 -5.92 27.79
C LEU A 66 32.35 -4.79 28.76
N GLU A 67 31.48 -3.79 28.94
CA GLU A 67 31.64 -2.74 29.95
C GLU A 67 31.61 -3.34 31.37
N ALA A 68 30.68 -4.27 31.65
CA ALA A 68 30.64 -4.96 32.94
C ALA A 68 31.87 -5.83 33.20
N LEU A 69 32.44 -6.46 32.16
CA LEU A 69 33.71 -7.18 32.25
C LEU A 69 34.89 -6.23 32.47
N ALA A 70 34.93 -5.09 31.78
CA ALA A 70 35.96 -4.08 31.95
C ALA A 70 35.89 -3.40 33.34
N GLU A 71 34.69 -3.15 33.86
CA GLU A 71 34.48 -2.67 35.24
C GLU A 71 34.87 -3.73 36.27
N ALA A 72 34.63 -5.01 36.00
CA ALA A 72 35.07 -6.12 36.85
C ALA A 72 36.61 -6.30 36.83
N GLU A 73 37.25 -6.19 35.66
CA GLU A 73 38.72 -6.20 35.54
C GLU A 73 39.36 -4.99 36.22
N ALA A 74 38.78 -3.79 36.07
CA ALA A 74 39.24 -2.59 36.77
C ALA A 74 39.07 -2.70 38.30
N ALA A 75 38.03 -3.38 38.77
CA ALA A 75 37.82 -3.66 40.19
C ALA A 75 38.80 -4.72 40.73
N GLU A 76 39.26 -5.67 39.92
CA GLU A 76 40.33 -6.60 40.28
C GLU A 76 41.71 -5.93 40.29
N GLU A 77 41.97 -4.95 39.43
CA GLU A 77 43.24 -4.21 39.38
C GLU A 77 43.42 -3.23 40.56
N GLU A 78 42.33 -2.68 41.12
CA GLU A 78 42.37 -1.87 42.36
C GLU A 78 42.51 -2.72 43.64
N ALA A 79 42.22 -4.03 43.58
CA ALA A 79 42.37 -4.96 44.70
C ALA A 79 43.69 -5.75 44.60
N GLY A 80 44.82 -5.03 44.71
CA GLY A 80 46.15 -5.60 44.50
C GLY A 80 46.49 -6.89 45.29
N GLY A 81 46.94 -7.91 44.55
CA GLY A 81 48.12 -8.73 44.85
C GLY A 81 48.01 -9.87 45.86
N GLU A 82 47.97 -11.11 45.36
CA GLU A 82 48.82 -12.21 45.88
C GLU A 82 48.90 -13.39 44.89
N THR A 83 50.12 -13.79 44.56
CA THR A 83 50.46 -14.97 43.75
C THR A 83 50.50 -16.24 44.60
N VAL A 84 49.89 -17.37 44.18
CA VAL A 84 50.38 -18.77 44.36
C VAL A 84 49.73 -19.71 43.30
N PRO A 85 50.41 -20.78 42.79
CA PRO A 85 50.04 -21.49 41.55
C PRO A 85 49.50 -22.93 41.71
N GLY A 86 48.89 -23.46 40.65
CA GLY A 86 49.02 -24.89 40.26
C GLY A 86 47.75 -25.74 40.10
N GLY A 87 47.64 -26.40 38.93
CA GLY A 87 46.88 -27.64 38.66
C GLY A 87 45.38 -27.43 38.40
N GLN A 88 44.67 -28.14 37.50
CA GLN A 88 44.90 -29.38 36.76
C GLN A 88 43.87 -29.43 35.60
N ALA A 89 44.18 -30.28 34.63
CA ALA A 89 43.45 -30.57 33.41
C ALA A 89 42.17 -31.43 33.61
N ALA A 90 41.50 -31.66 32.47
CA ALA A 90 40.35 -32.54 32.16
C ALA A 90 38.99 -31.80 32.18
N GLU A 91 38.10 -31.97 31.21
CA GLU A 91 37.82 -33.19 30.46
C GLU A 91 37.04 -32.89 29.16
N THR A 92 37.46 -33.59 28.11
CA THR A 92 36.79 -33.79 26.82
C THR A 92 35.34 -34.25 26.94
N ALA A 93 34.44 -33.64 26.18
CA ALA A 93 33.32 -34.34 25.56
C ALA A 93 32.99 -33.67 24.22
N ALA A 94 33.46 -34.29 23.15
CA ALA A 94 33.01 -34.02 21.80
C ALA A 94 31.52 -34.40 21.71
N THR A 95 30.67 -33.41 21.47
CA THR A 95 29.31 -33.65 20.99
C THR A 95 29.31 -33.35 19.50
N VAL A 96 28.95 -34.39 18.75
CA VAL A 96 28.75 -34.43 17.31
C VAL A 96 28.00 -33.20 16.84
N GLN A 97 28.55 -32.56 15.79
CA GLN A 97 27.91 -31.51 15.03
C GLN A 97 26.53 -31.99 14.59
N ASP A 98 25.49 -31.44 15.21
CA ASP A 98 24.17 -31.43 14.63
C ASP A 98 24.27 -30.45 13.45
N GLU A 99 24.19 -30.97 12.22
CA GLU A 99 23.94 -30.13 11.04
C GLU A 99 22.60 -29.43 11.29
N ALA A 100 22.67 -28.24 11.89
CA ALA A 100 21.51 -27.42 12.13
C ALA A 100 20.85 -27.17 10.76
N ALA A 101 19.65 -27.70 10.59
CA ALA A 101 18.75 -27.33 9.52
C ALA A 101 18.72 -25.79 9.43
N PRO A 102 18.67 -25.21 8.21
CA PRO A 102 18.65 -23.75 8.06
C PRO A 102 17.57 -23.19 8.99
N PRO A 103 17.87 -22.16 9.80
CA PRO A 103 16.96 -21.69 10.83
C PRO A 103 15.62 -21.40 10.17
N THR A 104 14.58 -22.11 10.61
CA THR A 104 13.21 -21.78 10.24
C THR A 104 12.96 -20.37 10.76
N VAL A 105 12.82 -19.40 9.85
CA VAL A 105 12.48 -18.01 10.18
C VAL A 105 11.17 -18.03 10.96
N SER A 106 11.26 -17.92 12.29
CA SER A 106 10.11 -17.82 13.16
C SER A 106 9.57 -16.39 13.09
N LEU A 107 8.29 -16.17 13.42
CA LEU A 107 7.72 -14.82 13.56
C LEU A 107 8.51 -13.95 14.57
N GLU A 108 9.31 -14.55 15.47
CA GLU A 108 10.23 -13.81 16.35
C GLU A 108 11.42 -13.21 15.60
N THR A 109 11.88 -13.83 14.51
CA THR A 109 12.97 -13.28 13.68
C THR A 109 12.53 -12.03 12.92
N LEU A 110 11.23 -11.91 12.61
CA LEU A 110 10.67 -10.72 11.95
C LEU A 110 10.48 -9.54 12.93
N LYS A 111 10.30 -9.81 14.23
CA LYS A 111 10.28 -8.75 15.27
C LYS A 111 11.60 -8.00 15.41
N ARG A 112 12.67 -8.48 14.76
CA ARG A 112 13.99 -7.85 14.73
C ARG A 112 14.01 -6.52 13.96
N PHE A 113 13.13 -6.40 12.98
CA PHE A 113 13.01 -5.27 12.06
C PHE A 113 11.97 -4.24 12.53
N VAL A 114 11.60 -4.26 13.81
CA VAL A 114 10.63 -3.33 14.40
C VAL A 114 11.20 -2.78 15.69
N LEU A 115 11.08 -1.46 15.90
CA LEU A 115 11.47 -0.79 17.12
C LEU A 115 10.97 -1.52 18.38
N THR A 116 11.91 -2.00 19.20
CA THR A 116 11.54 -2.74 20.41
C THR A 116 11.19 -1.78 21.56
N PRO A 117 10.15 -2.07 22.36
CA PRO A 117 9.79 -1.24 23.53
C PRO A 117 10.91 -1.10 24.57
N LYS A 118 11.88 -2.02 24.57
CA LYS A 118 13.04 -1.97 25.46
C LYS A 118 14.04 -0.91 24.98
N LEU A 119 14.31 -0.84 23.68
CA LEU A 119 15.21 0.14 23.09
C LEU A 119 14.62 1.55 23.20
N GLU A 120 13.33 1.71 22.90
CA GLU A 120 12.59 2.95 23.10
C GLU A 120 12.75 3.50 24.53
N ARG A 121 12.47 2.66 25.55
CA ARG A 121 12.67 3.05 26.96
C ARG A 121 14.11 3.37 27.30
N LYS A 122 15.09 2.69 26.71
CA LYS A 122 16.52 2.98 26.91
C LYS A 122 16.88 4.35 26.36
N VAL A 123 16.35 4.72 25.18
CA VAL A 123 16.58 6.05 24.59
C VAL A 123 15.88 7.12 25.42
N ALA A 124 14.59 6.97 25.72
CA ALA A 124 13.83 7.91 26.54
C ALA A 124 14.49 8.13 27.91
N LYS A 125 14.89 7.05 28.59
CA LYS A 125 15.62 7.14 29.86
C LYS A 125 16.98 7.83 29.72
N ALA A 126 17.70 7.60 28.63
CA ALA A 126 18.98 8.28 28.39
C ALA A 126 18.79 9.78 28.15
N ILE A 127 17.68 10.19 27.52
CA ILE A 127 17.30 11.60 27.37
C ILE A 127 16.96 12.20 28.74
N ASP A 128 16.10 11.54 29.52
CA ASP A 128 15.67 12.01 30.84
C ASP A 128 16.83 12.11 31.85
N GLU A 129 17.83 11.22 31.75
CA GLU A 129 19.05 11.24 32.57
C GLU A 129 20.15 12.17 32.01
N GLU A 130 19.86 12.98 30.99
CA GLU A 130 20.80 13.88 30.29
C GLU A 130 22.04 13.16 29.70
N LYS A 131 21.95 11.85 29.48
CA LYS A 131 22.99 11.02 28.84
C LYS A 131 22.90 11.11 27.32
N LEU A 132 22.98 12.34 26.80
CA LEU A 132 22.73 12.68 25.40
C LEU A 132 23.61 11.89 24.40
N LYS A 133 24.89 11.68 24.72
CA LYS A 133 25.78 10.86 23.88
C LYS A 133 25.29 9.43 23.73
N LYS A 134 24.73 8.84 24.80
CA LYS A 134 24.16 7.49 24.78
C LYS A 134 22.90 7.48 23.92
N ALA A 135 21.99 8.43 24.13
CA ALA A 135 20.77 8.56 23.34
C ALA A 135 21.07 8.68 21.83
N GLY A 136 21.98 9.58 21.44
CA GLY A 136 22.36 9.77 20.04
C GLY A 136 23.07 8.55 19.42
N LYS A 137 23.86 7.79 20.19
CA LYS A 137 24.50 6.56 19.70
C LYS A 137 23.48 5.45 19.46
N LEU A 138 22.48 5.34 20.34
CA LEU A 138 21.39 4.37 20.21
C LEU A 138 20.53 4.68 18.99
N ALA A 139 20.16 5.95 18.82
CA ALA A 139 19.30 6.38 17.72
C ALA A 139 19.99 6.27 16.35
N ARG A 140 21.26 6.68 16.20
CA ARG A 140 21.99 6.59 14.91
C ARG A 140 22.21 5.19 14.36
N ARG A 141 21.98 4.16 15.17
CA ARG A 141 22.09 2.76 14.73
C ARG A 141 20.79 2.22 14.16
N LEU A 142 19.67 2.91 14.39
CA LEU A 142 18.36 2.51 13.89
C LEU A 142 18.29 2.72 12.38
N HIS A 143 17.45 1.91 11.74
CA HIS A 143 16.98 2.20 10.39
C HIS A 143 16.13 3.48 10.40
N ALA A 144 16.03 4.17 9.27
CA ALA A 144 15.25 5.40 9.13
C ALA A 144 13.80 5.24 9.63
N ALA A 145 13.10 4.20 9.14
CA ALA A 145 11.76 3.83 9.61
C ALA A 145 11.66 3.57 11.13
N ASP A 146 12.64 2.88 11.75
CA ASP A 146 12.65 2.63 13.21
C ASP A 146 12.90 3.92 14.01
N LEU A 147 13.69 4.85 13.45
CA LEU A 147 13.94 6.15 14.05
C LEU A 147 12.72 7.07 13.93
N ALA A 148 11.99 7.01 12.82
CA ALA A 148 10.70 7.68 12.66
C ALA A 148 9.70 7.21 13.74
N ASP A 149 9.51 5.89 13.84
CA ASP A 149 8.71 5.21 14.86
C ASP A 149 9.05 5.66 16.30
N LEU A 150 10.35 5.87 16.56
CA LEU A 150 10.84 6.34 17.85
C LEU A 150 10.46 7.81 18.07
N LEU A 151 10.68 8.68 17.09
CA LEU A 151 10.37 10.11 17.19
C LEU A 151 8.88 10.35 17.41
N GLU A 152 8.01 9.56 16.77
CA GLU A 152 6.56 9.62 16.94
C GLU A 152 6.10 9.27 18.36
N ARG A 153 6.76 8.29 18.99
CA ARG A 153 6.43 7.84 20.35
C ARG A 153 7.02 8.69 21.45
N LEU A 154 8.03 9.51 21.15
CA LEU A 154 8.63 10.44 22.11
C LEU A 154 7.74 11.67 22.30
N SER A 155 7.78 12.26 23.50
CA SER A 155 7.16 13.57 23.73
C SER A 155 7.87 14.65 22.90
N TYR A 156 7.19 15.76 22.62
CA TYR A 156 7.78 16.89 21.89
C TYR A 156 9.11 17.34 22.49
N GLU A 157 9.21 17.44 23.83
CA GLU A 157 10.44 17.84 24.50
C GLU A 157 11.57 16.82 24.33
N GLN A 158 11.27 15.53 24.46
CA GLN A 158 12.26 14.47 24.27
C GLN A 158 12.72 14.40 22.82
N ARG A 159 11.80 14.57 21.87
CA ARG A 159 12.07 14.64 20.43
C ARG A 159 13.01 15.79 20.10
N ALA A 160 12.74 16.99 20.62
CA ALA A 160 13.61 18.16 20.43
C ALA A 160 15.03 17.93 20.96
N ILE A 161 15.16 17.33 22.15
CA ILE A 161 16.47 16.99 22.72
C ILE A 161 17.19 15.96 21.83
N LEU A 162 16.49 14.92 21.37
CA LEU A 162 17.10 13.89 20.53
C LEU A 162 17.53 14.45 19.17
N LEU A 163 16.68 15.24 18.52
CA LEU A 163 17.00 15.87 17.22
C LEU A 163 18.19 16.81 17.33
N GLU A 164 18.31 17.58 18.41
CA GLU A 164 19.48 18.45 18.62
C GLU A 164 20.77 17.63 18.77
N VAL A 165 20.70 16.45 19.40
CA VAL A 165 21.84 15.51 19.48
C VAL A 165 22.17 14.89 18.13
N LEU A 166 21.16 14.67 17.28
CA LEU A 166 21.30 14.05 15.97
C LEU A 166 21.61 15.04 14.85
N ARG A 167 21.52 16.35 15.09
CA ARG A 167 21.55 17.42 14.08
C ARG A 167 22.65 17.31 13.02
N GLU A 168 23.87 16.90 13.38
CA GLU A 168 25.02 16.80 12.46
C GLU A 168 25.08 15.47 11.67
N GLY A 169 24.27 14.47 12.04
CA GLY A 169 24.21 13.17 11.38
C GLY A 169 22.79 12.62 11.35
N PHE A 170 21.83 13.53 11.16
CA PHE A 170 20.44 13.19 10.97
C PHE A 170 20.30 12.62 9.57
N ASP A 171 19.73 11.43 9.49
CA ASP A 171 19.50 10.74 8.23
C ASP A 171 18.24 11.31 7.57
N PRO A 172 18.33 11.97 6.40
CA PRO A 172 17.17 12.53 5.71
C PRO A 172 16.10 11.50 5.39
N GLU A 173 16.47 10.24 5.17
CA GLU A 173 15.54 9.13 4.87
C GLU A 173 14.54 8.89 5.99
N VAL A 174 14.71 9.48 7.17
CA VAL A 174 13.73 9.42 8.27
C VAL A 174 12.47 10.22 7.93
N LEU A 175 12.59 11.31 7.16
CA LEU A 175 11.49 12.25 6.94
C LEU A 175 10.28 11.64 6.21
N PRO A 176 10.44 10.85 5.12
CA PRO A 176 9.32 10.21 4.43
C PRO A 176 8.52 9.26 5.32
N TYR A 177 9.16 8.59 6.28
CA TYR A 177 8.52 7.63 7.18
C TYR A 177 7.76 8.26 8.36
N LEU A 178 7.89 9.57 8.58
CA LEU A 178 7.22 10.25 9.68
C LEU A 178 5.77 10.58 9.33
N ASP A 179 4.86 10.34 10.27
CA ASP A 179 3.51 10.93 10.28
C ASP A 179 3.58 12.47 10.12
N GLU A 180 2.66 13.05 9.34
CA GLU A 180 2.61 14.48 8.99
C GLU A 180 2.82 15.41 10.19
N ASN A 181 2.03 15.24 11.27
CA ASN A 181 2.12 16.09 12.46
C ASN A 181 3.50 16.05 13.13
N VAL A 182 4.15 14.88 13.11
CA VAL A 182 5.48 14.70 13.73
C VAL A 182 6.56 15.23 12.81
N ARG A 183 6.38 15.09 11.49
CA ARG A 183 7.23 15.68 10.46
C ARG A 183 7.27 17.20 10.59
N ASP A 184 6.12 17.86 10.79
CA ASP A 184 6.04 19.30 11.03
C ASP A 184 6.83 19.72 12.26
N ASP A 185 6.63 19.04 13.39
CA ASP A 185 7.42 19.28 14.62
C ASP A 185 8.94 19.14 14.36
N VAL A 186 9.34 18.10 13.60
CA VAL A 186 10.75 17.85 13.26
C VAL A 186 11.31 18.97 12.37
N ILE A 187 10.54 19.42 11.38
CA ILE A 187 10.91 20.52 10.48
C ILE A 187 11.05 21.82 11.25
N GLU A 188 10.15 22.12 12.19
CA GLU A 188 10.23 23.28 13.07
C GLU A 188 11.51 23.25 13.93
N ILE A 189 11.82 22.10 14.52
CA ILE A 189 12.99 21.92 15.41
C ILE A 189 14.32 22.02 14.63
N LEU A 190 14.42 21.38 13.46
CA LEU A 190 15.62 21.40 12.64
C LEU A 190 15.80 22.76 11.96
N GLY A 191 14.71 23.38 11.54
CA GLY A 191 14.67 24.65 10.82
C GLY A 191 14.97 24.51 9.32
N PRO A 192 14.57 25.51 8.51
CA PRO A 192 14.50 25.41 7.05
C PRO A 192 15.86 25.19 6.38
N GLU A 193 16.96 25.71 6.94
CA GLU A 193 18.29 25.48 6.37
C GLU A 193 18.78 24.03 6.53
N ALA A 194 18.45 23.39 7.66
CA ALA A 194 18.83 22.01 7.89
C ALA A 194 17.96 21.06 7.05
N VAL A 195 16.65 21.33 7.03
CA VAL A 195 15.67 20.58 6.23
C VAL A 195 15.96 20.73 4.74
N GLY A 196 16.29 21.93 4.25
CA GLY A 196 16.65 22.13 2.85
C GLY A 196 17.93 21.39 2.43
N ARG A 197 18.89 21.19 3.34
CA ARG A 197 20.04 20.31 3.07
C ARG A 197 19.64 18.84 3.05
N ALA A 198 18.81 18.41 4.00
CA ALA A 198 18.33 17.03 4.07
C ALA A 198 17.53 16.66 2.80
N ILE A 199 16.61 17.52 2.38
CA ILE A 199 15.81 17.33 1.17
C ILE A 199 16.67 17.25 -0.10
N ALA A 200 17.82 17.92 -0.13
CA ALA A 200 18.72 17.85 -1.29
C ALA A 200 19.46 16.50 -1.41
N GLU A 201 19.45 15.69 -0.35
CA GLU A 201 20.03 14.34 -0.32
C GLU A 201 18.98 13.24 -0.56
N LEU A 202 17.69 13.56 -0.44
CA LEU A 202 16.58 12.65 -0.70
C LEU A 202 16.33 12.45 -2.21
N ASP A 203 15.66 11.33 -2.51
CA ASP A 203 15.09 11.08 -3.82
C ASP A 203 14.01 12.12 -4.16
N SER A 204 13.84 12.41 -5.46
CA SER A 204 13.08 13.61 -5.86
C SER A 204 11.59 13.55 -5.54
N ASP A 205 11.01 12.35 -5.53
CA ASP A 205 9.64 12.03 -5.13
C ASP A 205 9.44 12.24 -3.63
N ASP A 206 10.27 11.66 -2.78
CA ASP A 206 10.27 11.86 -1.32
C ASP A 206 10.39 13.35 -0.97
N ALA A 207 11.34 14.04 -1.61
CA ALA A 207 11.54 15.47 -1.44
C ALA A 207 10.28 16.28 -1.81
N ILE A 208 9.58 15.89 -2.87
CA ILE A 208 8.34 16.56 -3.30
C ILE A 208 7.21 16.27 -2.31
N ALA A 209 7.04 15.03 -1.86
CA ALA A 209 6.02 14.62 -0.91
C ALA A 209 6.16 15.39 0.42
N ILE A 210 7.39 15.53 0.93
CA ILE A 210 7.63 16.33 2.14
C ILE A 210 7.31 17.81 1.91
N ILE A 211 7.71 18.38 0.78
CA ILE A 211 7.52 19.81 0.52
C ILE A 211 6.05 20.15 0.30
N GLU A 212 5.27 19.29 -0.37
CA GLU A 212 3.92 19.64 -0.79
C GLU A 212 2.98 19.90 0.38
N ASP A 213 3.14 19.17 1.49
CA ASP A 213 2.34 19.28 2.71
C ASP A 213 2.61 20.58 3.50
N LEU A 214 3.74 21.25 3.24
CA LEU A 214 4.15 22.44 4.00
C LEU A 214 3.39 23.70 3.61
N GLU A 215 3.23 24.57 4.61
CA GLU A 215 2.71 25.92 4.40
C GLU A 215 3.57 26.71 3.41
N ASP A 216 2.95 27.58 2.62
CA ASP A 216 3.62 28.34 1.54
C ASP A 216 4.89 29.07 2.00
N ALA A 217 4.91 29.59 3.23
CA ALA A 217 6.05 30.31 3.78
C ALA A 217 7.25 29.38 4.08
N GLU A 218 6.99 28.19 4.62
CA GLU A 218 8.00 27.19 4.97
C GLU A 218 8.54 26.51 3.72
N LYS A 219 7.63 26.12 2.82
CA LYS A 219 7.91 25.63 1.47
C LYS A 219 8.91 26.55 0.75
N GLN A 220 8.63 27.86 0.73
CA GLN A 220 9.52 28.83 0.08
C GLN A 220 10.89 28.92 0.79
N ALA A 221 10.92 28.93 2.12
CA ALA A 221 12.17 29.02 2.89
C ALA A 221 13.07 27.79 2.68
N ILE A 222 12.49 26.60 2.61
CA ILE A 222 13.18 25.34 2.33
C ILE A 222 13.70 25.31 0.89
N LEU A 223 12.85 25.64 -0.09
CA LEU A 223 13.27 25.71 -1.50
C LEU A 223 14.45 26.68 -1.67
N GLU A 224 14.43 27.83 -1.00
CA GLU A 224 15.53 28.81 -1.01
C GLU A 224 16.86 28.27 -0.46
N ALA A 225 16.82 27.26 0.42
CA ALA A 225 18.00 26.60 0.97
C ALA A 225 18.57 25.48 0.07
N VAL A 226 17.78 24.95 -0.89
CA VAL A 226 18.24 23.95 -1.88
C VAL A 226 19.04 24.62 -3.00
N GLU A 227 20.08 23.96 -3.51
CA GLU A 227 20.87 24.44 -4.65
C GLU A 227 19.99 24.72 -5.90
N PRO A 228 20.31 25.73 -6.73
CA PRO A 228 19.42 26.18 -7.81
C PRO A 228 19.01 25.08 -8.81
N THR A 229 19.88 24.11 -9.07
CA THR A 229 19.57 23.00 -9.98
C THR A 229 18.59 22.01 -9.38
N GLY A 230 18.74 21.67 -8.10
CA GLY A 230 17.80 20.77 -7.39
C GLY A 230 16.45 21.46 -7.20
N ARG A 231 16.46 22.73 -6.79
CA ARG A 231 15.24 23.54 -6.65
C ARG A 231 14.38 23.55 -7.91
N ALA A 232 14.99 23.75 -9.08
CA ALA A 232 14.25 23.77 -10.34
C ALA A 232 13.54 22.44 -10.64
N LEU A 233 14.12 21.31 -10.24
CA LEU A 233 13.52 19.99 -10.40
C LEU A 233 12.33 19.78 -9.46
N LEU A 234 12.46 20.22 -8.20
CA LEU A 234 11.40 20.19 -7.20
C LEU A 234 10.24 21.10 -7.60
N GLU A 235 10.54 22.34 -8.02
CA GLU A 235 9.54 23.28 -8.53
C GLU A 235 8.80 22.73 -9.75
N GLU A 236 9.51 22.10 -10.71
CA GLU A 236 8.88 21.42 -11.84
C GLU A 236 7.96 20.30 -11.35
N GLY A 237 8.37 19.54 -10.34
CA GLY A 237 7.58 18.46 -9.73
C GLY A 237 6.28 18.96 -9.12
N LEU A 238 6.38 20.06 -8.39
CA LEU A 238 5.25 20.74 -7.76
C LEU A 238 4.22 21.28 -8.79
N THR A 239 4.60 21.43 -10.07
CA THR A 239 3.67 21.86 -11.12
C THR A 239 2.73 20.77 -11.65
N PHE A 240 3.07 19.48 -11.45
CA PHE A 240 2.17 18.40 -11.83
C PHE A 240 0.92 18.38 -10.93
N PRO A 241 -0.21 17.85 -11.41
CA PRO A 241 -1.38 17.66 -10.54
C PRO A 241 -1.02 16.78 -9.34
N GLU A 242 -1.56 17.11 -8.17
CA GLU A 242 -1.57 16.20 -7.01
C GLU A 242 -2.19 14.85 -7.39
N TYR A 243 -1.75 13.77 -6.73
CA TYR A 243 -2.23 12.41 -6.98
C TYR A 243 -2.05 11.92 -8.43
N SER A 244 -0.95 12.33 -9.08
CA SER A 244 -0.61 11.94 -10.45
C SER A 244 0.76 11.29 -10.57
N ALA A 245 0.98 10.51 -11.63
CA ALA A 245 2.27 9.86 -11.91
C ALA A 245 3.43 10.86 -12.00
N GLY A 246 3.19 12.10 -12.42
CA GLY A 246 4.21 13.16 -12.48
C GLY A 246 4.55 13.74 -11.11
N ARG A 247 3.63 13.67 -10.15
CA ARG A 247 3.88 14.02 -8.75
C ARG A 247 4.68 12.92 -8.04
N LEU A 248 4.35 11.66 -8.35
CA LEU A 248 4.95 10.45 -7.79
C LEU A 248 6.25 9.99 -8.45
N MET A 249 6.75 10.67 -9.49
CA MET A 249 7.91 10.18 -10.21
C MET A 249 9.23 10.63 -9.57
N GLN A 250 10.12 9.66 -9.38
CA GLN A 250 11.54 9.88 -9.23
C GLN A 250 12.16 10.34 -10.56
N ARG A 251 13.04 11.36 -10.49
CA ARG A 251 13.79 11.87 -11.66
C ARG A 251 15.07 11.08 -11.89
N GLU A 252 15.59 10.49 -10.84
CA GLU A 252 16.78 9.67 -10.80
C GLU A 252 16.46 8.32 -11.49
N LEU A 253 17.12 8.06 -12.62
CA LEU A 253 16.90 6.85 -13.41
C LEU A 253 18.12 6.47 -14.25
N VAL A 254 18.17 5.20 -14.66
CA VAL A 254 19.19 4.71 -15.58
C VAL A 254 18.67 4.70 -17.01
N ALA A 255 19.03 5.70 -17.81
CA ALA A 255 18.68 5.77 -19.23
C ALA A 255 19.92 5.68 -20.15
N VAL A 256 19.87 4.79 -21.14
CA VAL A 256 21.00 4.52 -22.04
C VAL A 256 20.57 4.32 -23.51
N PRO A 257 21.44 4.65 -24.49
CA PRO A 257 21.13 4.45 -25.90
C PRO A 257 21.06 2.97 -26.32
N SER A 258 20.13 2.64 -27.22
CA SER A 258 19.93 1.26 -27.71
C SER A 258 21.13 0.61 -28.41
N HIS A 259 22.06 1.40 -28.94
CA HIS A 259 23.23 0.91 -29.66
C HIS A 259 24.40 0.57 -28.73
N TRP A 260 24.32 0.91 -27.43
CA TRP A 260 25.31 0.53 -26.45
C TRP A 260 25.34 -0.99 -26.24
N THR A 261 26.51 -1.47 -25.83
CA THR A 261 26.72 -2.85 -25.41
C THR A 261 26.54 -3.00 -23.91
N VAL A 262 26.23 -4.21 -23.45
CA VAL A 262 26.13 -4.55 -22.01
C VAL A 262 27.36 -4.06 -21.24
N GLY A 263 28.56 -4.24 -21.80
CA GLY A 263 29.81 -3.78 -21.19
C GLY A 263 29.85 -2.27 -21.02
N GLN A 264 29.47 -1.51 -22.05
CA GLN A 264 29.42 -0.04 -21.99
C GLN A 264 28.40 0.46 -20.97
N THR A 265 27.24 -0.21 -20.87
CA THR A 265 26.21 0.11 -19.87
C THR A 265 26.71 -0.13 -18.45
N ILE A 266 27.37 -1.26 -18.19
CA ILE A 266 27.97 -1.56 -16.88
C ILE A 266 29.05 -0.53 -16.54
N ASP A 267 29.91 -0.18 -17.49
CA ASP A 267 30.98 0.79 -17.26
C ASP A 267 30.42 2.20 -17.00
N PHE A 268 29.33 2.59 -17.68
CA PHE A 268 28.59 3.82 -17.40
C PHE A 268 28.03 3.81 -15.97
N MET A 269 27.34 2.74 -15.56
CA MET A 269 26.75 2.67 -14.23
C MET A 269 27.80 2.68 -13.12
N ARG A 270 29.01 2.17 -13.37
CA ARG A 270 30.11 2.19 -12.39
C ARG A 270 30.83 3.52 -12.26
N THR A 271 30.66 4.41 -13.24
CA THR A 271 31.43 5.67 -13.32
C THR A 271 30.55 6.90 -13.15
N ASN A 272 29.23 6.74 -13.22
CA ASN A 272 28.28 7.82 -13.02
C ASN A 272 27.84 7.86 -11.55
N PRO A 273 28.21 8.89 -10.78
CA PRO A 273 27.78 9.05 -9.39
C PRO A 273 26.31 9.49 -9.27
N ASN A 274 25.67 9.93 -10.36
CA ASN A 274 24.31 10.48 -10.33
C ASN A 274 23.26 9.43 -10.73
N LEU A 275 23.42 8.19 -10.29
CA LEU A 275 22.40 7.15 -10.47
C LEU A 275 21.62 7.01 -9.15
N PRO A 276 20.35 6.61 -9.21
CA PRO A 276 19.63 6.26 -8.00
C PRO A 276 20.36 5.13 -7.27
N ASP A 277 20.29 5.12 -5.94
CA ASP A 277 20.92 4.09 -5.13
C ASP A 277 20.31 2.71 -5.41
N ASP A 278 18.97 2.67 -5.55
CA ASP A 278 18.23 1.47 -5.91
C ASP A 278 17.54 1.57 -7.27
N PHE A 279 17.89 0.66 -8.19
CA PHE A 279 17.19 0.51 -9.46
C PHE A 279 17.18 -0.93 -9.96
N TYR A 280 16.05 -1.35 -10.51
CA TYR A 280 15.83 -2.72 -11.00
C TYR A 280 15.77 -2.81 -12.54
N GLU A 281 15.52 -1.67 -13.20
CA GLU A 281 15.35 -1.58 -14.65
C GLU A 281 16.20 -0.47 -15.26
N ILE A 282 16.59 -0.69 -16.51
CA ILE A 282 17.38 0.23 -17.32
C ILE A 282 16.55 0.62 -18.55
N PHE A 283 16.28 1.91 -18.68
CA PHE A 283 15.51 2.49 -19.76
C PHE A 283 16.37 2.65 -21.01
N VAL A 284 15.97 1.99 -22.10
CA VAL A 284 16.63 2.15 -23.40
C VAL A 284 15.94 3.27 -24.16
N VAL A 285 16.67 4.34 -24.46
CA VAL A 285 16.12 5.54 -25.09
C VAL A 285 16.62 5.77 -26.52
N ASP A 286 15.81 6.48 -27.31
CA ASP A 286 16.19 6.99 -28.63
C ASP A 286 16.90 8.37 -28.54
N PRO A 287 17.40 8.93 -29.66
CA PRO A 287 18.04 10.26 -29.66
C PRO A 287 17.11 11.44 -29.29
N ARG A 288 15.79 11.23 -29.23
CA ARG A 288 14.81 12.22 -28.76
C ARG A 288 14.47 12.02 -27.27
N PHE A 289 15.18 11.11 -26.59
CA PHE A 289 14.95 10.74 -25.20
C PHE A 289 13.59 10.08 -24.95
N ARG A 290 13.09 9.33 -25.94
CA ARG A 290 11.87 8.52 -25.80
C ARG A 290 12.24 7.11 -25.36
N PRO A 291 11.56 6.51 -24.37
CA PRO A 291 11.81 5.13 -23.98
C PRO A 291 11.30 4.21 -25.10
N ILE A 292 12.19 3.37 -25.61
CA ILE A 292 11.93 2.40 -26.70
C ILE A 292 12.11 0.95 -26.24
N GLY A 293 12.62 0.72 -25.03
CA GLY A 293 12.66 -0.59 -24.41
C GLY A 293 13.15 -0.54 -22.96
N LEU A 294 13.00 -1.68 -22.26
CA LEU A 294 13.48 -1.89 -20.90
C LEU A 294 14.44 -3.08 -20.85
N VAL A 295 15.44 -3.01 -19.99
CA VAL A 295 16.33 -4.14 -19.66
C VAL A 295 16.39 -4.26 -18.14
N SER A 296 15.90 -5.37 -17.58
CA SER A 296 16.06 -5.64 -16.16
C SER A 296 17.53 -5.89 -15.80
N LEU A 297 17.93 -5.51 -14.58
CA LEU A 297 19.31 -5.65 -14.12
C LEU A 297 19.81 -7.10 -14.21
N GLY A 298 18.97 -8.06 -13.80
CA GLY A 298 19.27 -9.49 -13.94
C GLY A 298 19.53 -9.92 -15.39
N LYS A 299 18.75 -9.39 -16.35
CA LYS A 299 18.96 -9.67 -17.77
C LYS A 299 20.25 -9.05 -18.30
N LEU A 300 20.60 -7.84 -17.85
CA LEU A 300 21.87 -7.21 -18.19
C LEU A 300 23.06 -8.07 -17.70
N LEU A 301 23.04 -8.48 -16.43
CA LEU A 301 24.11 -9.25 -15.79
C LEU A 301 24.27 -10.67 -16.36
N HIS A 302 23.19 -11.28 -16.84
CA HIS A 302 23.24 -12.61 -17.48
C HIS A 302 23.85 -12.58 -18.88
N ASN A 303 23.88 -11.42 -19.54
CA ASN A 303 24.34 -11.31 -20.92
C ASN A 303 25.83 -10.95 -21.03
N LYS A 304 26.46 -11.39 -22.12
CA LYS A 304 27.88 -11.11 -22.35
C LYS A 304 28.09 -9.65 -22.71
N ARG A 305 29.18 -9.06 -22.20
CA ARG A 305 29.57 -7.65 -22.41
C ARG A 305 29.44 -7.13 -23.85
N PRO A 306 29.79 -7.88 -24.93
CA PRO A 306 29.71 -7.35 -26.30
C PRO A 306 28.31 -7.26 -26.91
N ILE A 307 27.28 -7.85 -26.28
CA ILE A 307 25.91 -7.87 -26.80
C ILE A 307 25.30 -6.47 -26.70
N ARG A 308 24.54 -6.03 -27.72
CA ARG A 308 23.89 -4.71 -27.72
C ARG A 308 22.58 -4.73 -26.93
N LEU A 309 22.25 -3.61 -26.28
CA LEU A 309 21.01 -3.48 -25.51
C LEU A 309 19.76 -3.69 -26.37
N ARG A 310 19.74 -3.17 -27.59
CA ARG A 310 18.61 -3.38 -28.53
C ARG A 310 18.30 -4.86 -28.81
N ASP A 311 19.28 -5.74 -28.65
CA ASP A 311 19.14 -7.17 -28.93
C ASP A 311 18.58 -7.92 -27.71
N ILE A 312 18.56 -7.30 -26.53
CA ILE A 312 18.08 -7.88 -25.26
C ILE A 312 16.94 -7.09 -24.60
N MET A 313 16.62 -5.88 -25.05
CA MET A 313 15.54 -5.08 -24.47
C MET A 313 14.16 -5.69 -24.73
N SER A 314 13.23 -5.51 -23.80
CA SER A 314 11.80 -5.68 -24.07
C SER A 314 11.24 -4.41 -24.68
N GLY A 315 10.58 -4.51 -25.84
CA GLY A 315 9.90 -3.38 -26.48
C GLY A 315 8.44 -3.21 -26.05
N ASP A 316 7.89 -4.21 -25.35
CA ASP A 316 6.53 -4.19 -24.82
C ASP A 316 6.61 -3.91 -23.31
N PHE A 317 6.18 -2.71 -22.91
CA PHE A 317 6.21 -2.22 -21.55
C PHE A 317 5.20 -1.08 -21.35
N VAL A 318 4.75 -0.95 -20.10
CA VAL A 318 3.83 0.12 -19.68
C VAL A 318 4.56 1.47 -19.70
N ARG A 319 3.88 2.51 -20.18
CA ARG A 319 4.37 3.89 -20.16
C ARG A 319 3.29 4.75 -19.53
N LEU A 320 3.62 5.41 -18.44
CA LEU A 320 2.70 6.27 -17.72
C LEU A 320 2.80 7.68 -18.29
N GLN A 321 1.67 8.33 -18.55
CA GLN A 321 1.67 9.78 -18.79
C GLN A 321 1.83 10.49 -17.45
N ALA A 322 2.49 11.65 -17.42
CA ALA A 322 2.65 12.43 -16.19
C ALA A 322 1.30 12.77 -15.50
N GLU A 323 0.23 12.96 -16.28
CA GLU A 323 -1.12 13.24 -15.77
C GLU A 323 -1.92 11.97 -15.39
N THR A 324 -1.32 10.79 -15.45
CA THR A 324 -2.02 9.54 -15.10
C THR A 324 -2.36 9.56 -13.61
N PRO A 325 -3.62 9.38 -13.19
CA PRO A 325 -3.99 9.34 -11.77
C PRO A 325 -3.26 8.22 -11.03
N GLN A 326 -2.92 8.44 -9.76
CA GLN A 326 -2.20 7.47 -8.94
C GLN A 326 -2.95 6.13 -8.80
N GLU A 327 -4.27 6.14 -8.69
CA GLU A 327 -5.10 4.93 -8.66
C GLU A 327 -4.87 4.03 -9.90
N GLU A 328 -4.72 4.65 -11.08
CA GLU A 328 -4.40 3.93 -12.32
C GLU A 328 -2.97 3.41 -12.30
N VAL A 329 -2.01 4.18 -11.77
CA VAL A 329 -0.63 3.75 -11.59
C VAL A 329 -0.59 2.50 -10.70
N ALA A 330 -1.19 2.57 -9.52
CA ALA A 330 -1.32 1.47 -8.56
C ALA A 330 -1.97 0.23 -9.19
N HIS A 331 -3.06 0.43 -9.93
CA HIS A 331 -3.70 -0.65 -10.66
C HIS A 331 -2.75 -1.34 -11.66
N LEU A 332 -2.02 -0.57 -12.47
CA LEU A 332 -1.09 -1.10 -13.47
C LEU A 332 0.07 -1.86 -12.83
N PHE A 333 0.66 -1.33 -11.76
CA PHE A 333 1.72 -2.01 -11.01
C PHE A 333 1.25 -3.35 -10.45
N ARG A 334 0.08 -3.37 -9.80
CA ARG A 334 -0.53 -4.59 -9.25
C ARG A 334 -0.90 -5.60 -10.34
N GLN A 335 -1.50 -5.13 -11.44
CA GLN A 335 -1.98 -6.00 -12.52
C GLN A 335 -0.83 -6.68 -13.29
N TYR A 336 0.22 -5.92 -13.59
CA TYR A 336 1.34 -6.40 -14.41
C TYR A 336 2.54 -6.86 -13.59
N GLY A 337 2.51 -6.71 -12.26
CA GLY A 337 3.63 -7.03 -11.37
C GLY A 337 4.86 -6.18 -11.69
N LEU A 338 4.65 -4.88 -11.91
CA LEU A 338 5.73 -3.95 -12.26
C LEU A 338 6.58 -3.67 -11.01
N VAL A 339 7.91 -3.61 -11.21
CA VAL A 339 8.86 -3.13 -10.19
C VAL A 339 9.22 -1.66 -10.41
N SER A 340 9.07 -1.17 -11.64
CA SER A 340 9.19 0.22 -12.01
C SER A 340 8.43 0.50 -13.31
N ALA A 341 8.07 1.75 -13.55
CA ALA A 341 7.46 2.18 -14.80
C ALA A 341 7.98 3.56 -15.25
N PRO A 342 8.28 3.77 -16.55
CA PRO A 342 8.68 5.06 -17.06
C PRO A 342 7.51 6.03 -17.14
N VAL A 343 7.72 7.25 -16.66
CA VAL A 343 6.80 8.37 -16.83
C VAL A 343 7.24 9.24 -18.00
N VAL A 344 6.30 9.56 -18.88
CA VAL A 344 6.55 10.35 -20.09
C VAL A 344 5.65 11.57 -20.17
N ASN A 345 6.12 12.60 -20.87
CA ASN A 345 5.30 13.74 -21.26
C ASN A 345 4.49 13.47 -22.54
N ASP A 346 3.66 14.43 -22.95
CA ASP A 346 2.85 14.39 -24.18
C ASP A 346 3.65 14.10 -25.46
N SER A 347 4.91 14.50 -25.48
CA SER A 347 5.82 14.26 -26.61
C SER A 347 6.45 12.85 -26.59
N GLY A 348 6.13 12.05 -25.58
CA GLY A 348 6.65 10.71 -25.32
C GLY A 348 8.08 10.70 -24.80
N ARG A 349 8.60 11.83 -24.30
CA ARG A 349 9.95 11.89 -23.71
C ARG A 349 9.88 11.38 -22.27
N LEU A 350 10.89 10.60 -21.88
CA LEU A 350 11.07 10.14 -20.51
C LEU A 350 11.32 11.35 -19.59
N LEU A 351 10.51 11.46 -18.54
CA LEU A 351 10.64 12.46 -17.49
C LEU A 351 11.24 11.85 -16.22
N GLY A 352 10.75 10.68 -15.83
CA GLY A 352 11.07 10.01 -14.57
C GLY A 352 10.68 8.54 -14.59
N ARG A 353 10.71 7.91 -13.41
CA ARG A 353 10.17 6.59 -13.15
C ARG A 353 9.29 6.62 -11.90
N VAL A 354 8.35 5.70 -11.81
CA VAL A 354 7.67 5.34 -10.55
C VAL A 354 8.23 4.00 -10.10
N THR A 355 8.44 3.80 -8.80
CA THR A 355 8.90 2.53 -8.21
C THR A 355 7.74 1.78 -7.55
N VAL A 356 7.99 0.54 -7.11
CA VAL A 356 6.92 -0.28 -6.53
C VAL A 356 6.70 0.02 -5.06
N ASP A 357 7.75 0.46 -4.38
CA ASP A 357 7.79 0.93 -3.00
C ASP A 357 6.77 2.05 -2.78
N ASP A 358 6.86 3.18 -3.51
CA ASP A 358 5.86 4.26 -3.43
C ASP A 358 4.44 3.78 -3.72
N VAL A 359 4.31 2.84 -4.66
CA VAL A 359 3.02 2.32 -5.08
C VAL A 359 2.38 1.41 -4.03
N VAL A 360 3.16 0.80 -3.14
CA VAL A 360 2.60 0.01 -2.03
C VAL A 360 1.81 0.92 -1.11
N ASP A 361 2.35 2.09 -0.76
CA ASP A 361 1.70 3.03 0.15
C ASP A 361 0.41 3.58 -0.48
N ILE A 362 0.47 3.97 -1.76
CA ILE A 362 -0.72 4.41 -2.53
C ILE A 362 -1.82 3.34 -2.55
N VAL A 363 -1.46 2.05 -2.68
CA VAL A 363 -2.47 0.98 -2.69
C VAL A 363 -3.20 0.89 -1.36
N ASP A 364 -2.50 1.12 -0.25
CA ASP A 364 -3.08 1.09 1.09
C ASP A 364 -3.89 2.36 1.37
N GLU A 365 -3.39 3.54 0.99
CA GLU A 365 -4.11 4.83 1.06
C GLU A 365 -5.44 4.79 0.30
N GLU A 366 -5.44 4.37 -0.96
CA GLU A 366 -6.65 4.28 -1.78
C GLU A 366 -7.66 3.27 -1.19
N ALA A 367 -7.17 2.18 -0.58
CA ALA A 367 -8.02 1.21 0.08
C ALA A 367 -8.65 1.75 1.37
N GLU A 368 -7.90 2.52 2.15
CA GLU A 368 -8.42 3.22 3.34
C GLU A 368 -9.45 4.29 2.94
N GLU A 369 -9.15 5.08 1.91
CA GLU A 369 -10.06 6.11 1.41
C GLU A 369 -11.39 5.51 0.95
N ASP A 370 -11.36 4.41 0.19
CA ASP A 370 -12.56 3.67 -0.22
C ASP A 370 -13.41 3.21 0.97
N ILE A 371 -12.76 2.75 2.05
CA ILE A 371 -13.44 2.32 3.28
C ILE A 371 -14.10 3.50 3.99
N LEU A 372 -13.40 4.63 4.11
CA LEU A 372 -13.93 5.84 4.74
C LEU A 372 -15.10 6.40 3.93
N ARG A 373 -14.95 6.47 2.60
CA ARG A 373 -15.97 6.92 1.66
C ARG A 373 -17.23 6.07 1.73
N LEU A 374 -17.13 4.74 1.91
CA LEU A 374 -18.29 3.86 2.18
C LEU A 374 -19.11 4.28 3.41
N GLY A 375 -18.45 4.86 4.42
CA GLY A 375 -19.07 5.43 5.61
C GLY A 375 -19.60 6.86 5.45
N GLY A 376 -19.40 7.49 4.28
CA GLY A 376 -19.68 8.91 4.04
C GLY A 376 -18.73 9.85 4.79
N VAL A 377 -17.51 9.37 5.08
CA VAL A 377 -16.44 10.06 5.82
C VAL A 377 -15.26 10.25 4.87
N SER A 378 -14.51 11.33 5.02
CA SER A 378 -13.22 11.56 4.34
C SER A 378 -12.06 11.45 5.32
N GLU A 379 -10.88 11.13 4.82
CA GLU A 379 -9.64 10.99 5.62
C GLU A 379 -9.29 12.25 6.41
N SER A 380 -9.48 13.43 5.81
CA SER A 380 -9.27 14.72 6.47
C SER A 380 -10.06 14.91 7.77
N ASP A 381 -11.11 14.11 8.05
CA ASP A 381 -11.89 14.20 9.29
C ASP A 381 -11.10 13.88 10.57
N LEU A 382 -10.03 13.07 10.50
CA LEU A 382 -9.28 12.62 11.69
C LEU A 382 -8.37 13.70 12.27
N GLN A 383 -7.75 14.50 11.40
CA GLN A 383 -6.87 15.61 11.78
C GLN A 383 -7.62 16.95 11.87
N SER A 384 -8.80 17.04 11.26
CA SER A 384 -9.63 18.25 11.27
C SER A 384 -10.14 18.61 12.67
N ASN A 385 -10.28 19.91 12.91
CA ASN A 385 -10.96 20.40 14.10
C ASN A 385 -12.45 19.99 14.11
N VAL A 386 -13.04 19.89 15.31
CA VAL A 386 -14.44 19.43 15.51
C VAL A 386 -15.46 20.17 14.62
N LEU A 387 -15.26 21.47 14.37
CA LEU A 387 -16.21 22.27 13.57
C LEU A 387 -16.14 21.92 12.08
N GLU A 388 -14.96 21.61 11.57
CA GLU A 388 -14.72 21.23 10.19
C GLU A 388 -15.29 19.85 9.90
N THR A 389 -14.93 18.84 10.70
CA THR A 389 -15.52 17.50 10.65
C THR A 389 -17.05 17.55 10.73
N THR A 390 -17.60 18.40 11.61
CA THR A 390 -19.06 18.57 11.74
C THR A 390 -19.68 19.09 10.44
N LYS A 391 -19.06 20.07 9.76
CA LYS A 391 -19.58 20.63 8.50
C LYS A 391 -19.57 19.60 7.38
N GLN A 392 -18.47 18.86 7.24
CA GLN A 392 -18.31 17.84 6.21
C GLN A 392 -19.36 16.72 6.38
N ARG A 393 -19.50 16.17 7.60
CA ARG A 393 -20.51 15.15 7.92
C ARG A 393 -21.94 15.67 7.86
N PHE A 394 -22.19 16.93 8.25
CA PHE A 394 -23.54 17.50 8.27
C PHE A 394 -24.20 17.49 6.90
N LEU A 395 -23.45 17.76 5.82
CA LEU A 395 -24.01 17.77 4.47
C LEU A 395 -24.54 16.37 4.10
N TRP A 396 -23.76 15.33 4.36
CA TRP A 396 -24.20 13.96 4.10
C TRP A 396 -25.34 13.51 5.00
N LEU A 397 -25.30 13.85 6.29
CA LEU A 397 -26.40 13.59 7.23
C LEU A 397 -27.69 14.32 6.82
N LEU A 398 -27.58 15.54 6.26
CA LEU A 398 -28.73 16.30 5.78
C LEU A 398 -29.35 15.64 4.54
N ILE A 399 -28.53 15.12 3.62
CA ILE A 399 -29.02 14.35 2.47
C ILE A 399 -29.74 13.09 2.96
N ASN A 400 -29.16 12.35 3.90
CA ASN A 400 -29.79 11.16 4.49
C ASN A 400 -31.08 11.48 5.27
N LEU A 401 -31.16 12.65 5.91
CA LEU A 401 -32.40 13.12 6.53
C LEU A 401 -33.47 13.36 5.46
N GLY A 402 -33.11 13.95 4.32
CA GLY A 402 -34.02 14.14 3.19
C GLY A 402 -34.60 12.82 2.68
N THR A 403 -33.77 11.78 2.60
CA THR A 403 -34.22 10.45 2.17
C THR A 403 -35.09 9.75 3.22
N ALA A 404 -34.77 9.88 4.50
CA ALA A 404 -35.62 9.40 5.59
C ALA A 404 -37.00 10.07 5.60
N ILE A 405 -37.08 11.36 5.25
CA ILE A 405 -38.36 12.09 5.09
C ILE A 405 -39.17 11.50 3.93
N MET A 406 -38.53 11.15 2.81
CA MET A 406 -39.22 10.49 1.68
C MET A 406 -39.81 9.12 2.11
N ALA A 407 -39.04 8.31 2.83
CA ALA A 407 -39.52 7.04 3.36
C ALA A 407 -40.68 7.22 4.34
N SER A 408 -40.61 8.23 5.22
CA SER A 408 -41.69 8.61 6.13
C SER A 408 -42.97 9.02 5.40
N GLY A 409 -42.84 9.68 4.24
CA GLY A 409 -43.97 10.00 3.36
C GLY A 409 -44.72 8.75 2.86
N VAL A 410 -44.01 7.64 2.61
CA VAL A 410 -44.62 6.36 2.24
C VAL A 410 -45.44 5.80 3.41
N ILE A 411 -44.90 5.86 4.63
CA ILE A 411 -45.62 5.42 5.84
C ILE A 411 -46.91 6.23 6.02
N ALA A 412 -46.86 7.55 5.80
CA ALA A 412 -48.01 8.45 5.96
C ALA A 412 -49.19 8.07 5.04
N ILE A 413 -48.92 7.53 3.84
CA ILE A 413 -49.99 7.05 2.93
C ILE A 413 -50.81 5.91 3.56
N PHE A 414 -50.21 5.13 4.46
CA PHE A 414 -50.83 3.97 5.11
C PHE A 414 -51.21 4.20 6.58
N GLU A 415 -51.32 5.46 7.04
CA GLU A 415 -51.69 5.80 8.42
C GLU A 415 -52.98 5.10 8.87
N ALA A 416 -54.00 5.08 8.02
CA ALA A 416 -55.28 4.41 8.30
C ALA A 416 -55.13 2.88 8.46
N THR A 417 -54.13 2.27 7.81
CA THR A 417 -53.85 0.84 7.94
C THR A 417 -53.16 0.54 9.26
N ILE A 418 -52.18 1.37 9.62
CA ILE A 418 -51.45 1.26 10.88
C ILE A 418 -52.37 1.49 12.09
N ALA A 419 -53.30 2.43 11.99
CA ALA A 419 -54.28 2.71 13.05
C ALA A 419 -55.20 1.50 13.33
N GLN A 420 -55.49 0.67 12.32
CA GLN A 420 -56.31 -0.53 12.45
C GLN A 420 -55.50 -1.73 12.94
N VAL A 421 -54.23 -1.84 12.53
CA VAL A 421 -53.35 -2.96 12.89
C VAL A 421 -52.05 -2.42 13.50
N VAL A 422 -52.10 -2.12 14.79
CA VAL A 422 -50.96 -1.54 15.54
C VAL A 422 -49.72 -2.44 15.49
N ALA A 423 -49.90 -3.76 15.34
CA ALA A 423 -48.80 -4.72 15.18
C ALA A 423 -47.87 -4.41 13.99
N LEU A 424 -48.38 -3.76 12.93
CA LEU A 424 -47.56 -3.35 11.78
C LEU A 424 -46.47 -2.36 12.19
N ALA A 425 -46.75 -1.45 13.12
CA ALA A 425 -45.75 -0.48 13.60
C ALA A 425 -44.59 -1.16 14.35
N VAL A 426 -44.86 -2.27 15.05
CA VAL A 426 -43.85 -3.04 15.79
C VAL A 426 -42.95 -3.84 14.83
N LEU A 427 -43.53 -4.34 13.74
CA LEU A 427 -42.85 -5.20 12.77
C LEU A 427 -42.10 -4.42 11.69
N MET A 428 -42.51 -3.18 11.42
CA MET A 428 -41.94 -2.32 10.38
C MET A 428 -40.42 -2.13 10.47
N PRO A 429 -39.81 -1.85 11.65
CA PRO A 429 -38.35 -1.69 11.75
C PRO A 429 -37.58 -2.96 11.35
N ILE A 430 -38.17 -4.14 11.54
CA ILE A 430 -37.52 -5.42 11.20
C ILE A 430 -37.38 -5.55 9.68
N VAL A 431 -38.43 -5.23 8.94
CA VAL A 431 -38.41 -5.31 7.46
C VAL A 431 -37.38 -4.33 6.90
N ALA A 432 -37.40 -3.07 7.35
CA ALA A 432 -36.46 -2.04 6.89
C ALA A 432 -35.01 -2.40 7.24
N SER A 433 -34.74 -2.77 8.50
CA SER A 433 -33.38 -3.08 8.97
C SER A 433 -32.77 -4.27 8.22
N MET A 434 -33.53 -5.35 8.00
CA MET A 434 -33.04 -6.48 7.22
C MET A 434 -32.74 -6.05 5.77
N GLY A 435 -33.64 -5.25 5.18
CA GLY A 435 -33.51 -4.62 3.86
C GLY A 435 -32.18 -3.91 3.69
N GLY A 436 -31.96 -2.91 4.54
CA GLY A 436 -30.73 -2.12 4.56
C GLY A 436 -29.50 -2.99 4.72
N ASN A 437 -29.47 -3.89 5.71
CA ASN A 437 -28.30 -4.73 5.99
C ASN A 437 -27.91 -5.64 4.80
N ALA A 438 -28.88 -6.32 4.17
CA ALA A 438 -28.61 -7.17 3.01
C ALA A 438 -28.17 -6.34 1.79
N GLY A 439 -28.78 -5.16 1.63
CA GLY A 439 -28.39 -4.19 0.61
C GLY A 439 -26.96 -3.73 0.81
N THR A 440 -26.56 -3.37 2.03
CA THR A 440 -25.22 -2.85 2.34
C THR A 440 -24.18 -3.91 2.07
N GLN A 441 -24.43 -5.16 2.43
CA GLN A 441 -23.54 -6.27 2.07
C GLN A 441 -23.33 -6.38 0.55
N THR A 442 -24.41 -6.21 -0.21
CA THR A 442 -24.35 -6.24 -1.68
C THR A 442 -23.57 -5.05 -2.21
N VAL A 443 -23.83 -3.83 -1.70
CA VAL A 443 -23.09 -2.62 -2.06
C VAL A 443 -21.61 -2.79 -1.79
N THR A 444 -21.21 -3.25 -0.60
CA THR A 444 -19.80 -3.44 -0.26
C THR A 444 -19.10 -4.41 -1.22
N VAL A 445 -19.73 -5.54 -1.56
CA VAL A 445 -19.15 -6.50 -2.52
C VAL A 445 -19.01 -5.89 -3.91
N VAL A 446 -20.01 -5.13 -4.36
CA VAL A 446 -20.05 -4.56 -5.71
C VAL A 446 -19.14 -3.34 -5.85
N VAL A 447 -19.09 -2.44 -4.87
CA VAL A 447 -18.17 -1.29 -4.82
C VAL A 447 -16.72 -1.80 -4.86
N ARG A 448 -16.37 -2.78 -4.01
CA ARG A 448 -15.05 -3.40 -4.06
C ARG A 448 -14.74 -4.01 -5.43
N ALA A 449 -15.70 -4.71 -6.05
CA ALA A 449 -15.47 -5.30 -7.37
C ALA A 449 -15.33 -4.24 -8.48
N LEU A 450 -15.90 -3.05 -8.30
CA LEU A 450 -15.69 -1.89 -9.19
C LEU A 450 -14.29 -1.29 -8.98
N ALA A 451 -13.89 -1.00 -7.74
CA ALA A 451 -12.57 -0.47 -7.39
C ALA A 451 -11.42 -1.41 -7.83
N MET A 452 -11.60 -2.72 -7.66
CA MET A 452 -10.64 -3.73 -8.12
C MET A 452 -10.68 -3.98 -9.63
N ARG A 453 -11.60 -3.32 -10.37
CA ARG A 453 -11.86 -3.54 -11.81
C ARG A 453 -12.18 -4.98 -12.21
N ASP A 454 -12.61 -5.78 -11.24
CA ASP A 454 -13.11 -7.14 -11.45
C ASP A 454 -14.48 -7.13 -12.14
N LEU A 455 -15.22 -6.03 -12.02
CA LEU A 455 -16.53 -5.84 -12.63
C LEU A 455 -16.43 -5.07 -13.95
N SER A 456 -16.77 -5.76 -15.05
CA SER A 456 -16.83 -5.21 -16.40
C SER A 456 -18.26 -5.21 -16.92
N THR A 457 -18.51 -4.48 -18.00
CA THR A 457 -19.82 -4.48 -18.68
C THR A 457 -20.28 -5.87 -19.11
N SER A 458 -19.35 -6.80 -19.34
CA SER A 458 -19.64 -8.17 -19.77
C SER A 458 -20.09 -9.10 -18.64
N ASN A 459 -19.62 -8.89 -17.41
CA ASN A 459 -19.95 -9.71 -16.25
C ASN A 459 -20.94 -9.03 -15.28
N ALA A 460 -21.19 -7.72 -15.43
CA ALA A 460 -22.10 -6.94 -14.60
C ALA A 460 -23.49 -7.60 -14.44
N LEU A 461 -24.10 -8.06 -15.55
CA LEU A 461 -25.42 -8.71 -15.50
C LEU A 461 -25.39 -10.01 -14.69
N ARG A 462 -24.29 -10.78 -14.78
CA ARG A 462 -24.11 -12.01 -14.00
C ARG A 462 -24.02 -11.70 -12.50
N VAL A 463 -23.30 -10.65 -12.14
CA VAL A 463 -23.16 -10.21 -10.74
C VAL A 463 -24.52 -9.74 -10.21
N ILE A 464 -25.24 -8.89 -10.94
CA ILE A 464 -26.57 -8.42 -10.55
C ILE A 464 -27.52 -9.59 -10.29
N TRP A 465 -27.56 -10.58 -11.19
CA TRP A 465 -28.41 -11.76 -11.02
C TRP A 465 -27.98 -12.65 -9.85
N LYS A 466 -26.67 -12.81 -9.64
CA LYS A 466 -26.14 -13.55 -8.49
C LYS A 466 -26.61 -12.91 -7.18
N GLU A 467 -26.45 -11.60 -7.03
CA GLU A 467 -26.82 -10.89 -5.80
C GLU A 467 -28.33 -10.81 -5.60
N ALA A 468 -29.12 -10.65 -6.67
CA ALA A 468 -30.58 -10.75 -6.61
C ALA A 468 -31.04 -12.14 -6.13
N LEU A 469 -30.37 -13.21 -6.60
CA LEU A 469 -30.68 -14.58 -6.18
C LEU A 469 -30.26 -14.84 -4.73
N VAL A 470 -29.10 -14.33 -4.29
CA VAL A 470 -28.67 -14.39 -2.88
C VAL A 470 -29.71 -13.68 -2.00
N GLY A 471 -30.14 -12.48 -2.38
CA GLY A 471 -31.21 -11.74 -1.72
C GLY A 471 -32.53 -12.52 -1.66
N LEU A 472 -32.95 -13.13 -2.77
CA LEU A 472 -34.16 -13.96 -2.81
C LEU A 472 -34.09 -15.17 -1.87
N LEU A 473 -32.98 -15.92 -1.90
CA LEU A 473 -32.81 -17.12 -1.08
C LEU A 473 -32.77 -16.78 0.41
N ASN A 474 -32.01 -15.75 0.79
CA ASN A 474 -31.99 -15.26 2.16
C ASN A 474 -33.36 -14.71 2.56
N GLY A 475 -34.05 -14.01 1.66
CA GLY A 475 -35.39 -13.51 1.88
C GLY A 475 -36.41 -14.60 2.16
N VAL A 476 -36.37 -15.72 1.44
CA VAL A 476 -37.24 -16.87 1.74
C VAL A 476 -36.93 -17.47 3.12
N LEU A 477 -35.65 -17.62 3.46
CA LEU A 477 -35.26 -18.15 4.77
C LEU A 477 -35.74 -17.26 5.92
N PHE A 478 -35.48 -15.95 5.84
CA PHE A 478 -35.94 -14.99 6.85
C PHE A 478 -37.46 -14.83 6.86
N ALA A 479 -38.12 -14.92 5.70
CA ALA A 479 -39.58 -14.88 5.61
C ALA A 479 -40.23 -16.03 6.39
N VAL A 480 -39.69 -17.25 6.29
CA VAL A 480 -40.17 -18.39 7.08
C VAL A 480 -39.98 -18.13 8.58
N LEU A 481 -38.80 -17.65 8.98
CA LEU A 481 -38.48 -17.39 10.38
C LEU A 481 -39.38 -16.28 10.97
N ILE A 482 -39.37 -15.10 10.35
CA ILE A 482 -40.11 -13.94 10.87
C ILE A 482 -41.62 -14.11 10.69
N GLY A 483 -42.06 -14.77 9.61
CA GLY A 483 -43.45 -15.10 9.39
C GLY A 483 -43.99 -16.04 10.47
N ALA A 484 -43.22 -17.06 10.87
CA ALA A 484 -43.60 -17.95 11.97
C ALA A 484 -43.66 -17.21 13.32
N ILE A 485 -42.66 -16.37 13.61
CA ILE A 485 -42.63 -15.55 14.84
C ILE A 485 -43.83 -14.61 14.89
N ALA A 486 -44.10 -13.88 13.81
CA ALA A 486 -45.20 -12.92 13.73
C ALA A 486 -46.57 -13.61 13.75
N ALA A 487 -46.70 -14.80 13.14
CA ALA A 487 -47.91 -15.62 13.21
C ALA A 487 -48.19 -16.12 14.64
N PHE A 488 -47.14 -16.43 15.40
CA PHE A 488 -47.26 -16.87 16.79
C PHE A 488 -47.54 -15.71 17.76
N TRP A 489 -46.89 -14.56 17.56
CA TRP A 489 -47.03 -13.40 18.44
C TRP A 489 -48.34 -12.64 18.19
N PHE A 490 -48.69 -12.44 16.92
CA PHE A 490 -49.87 -11.69 16.50
C PHE A 490 -50.89 -12.62 15.88
N GLU A 491 -51.09 -12.55 14.56
CA GLU A 491 -52.04 -13.38 13.83
C GLU A 491 -51.37 -14.06 12.63
N PRO A 492 -51.81 -15.27 12.24
CA PRO A 492 -51.23 -16.00 11.10
C PRO A 492 -51.22 -15.19 9.80
N LEU A 493 -52.23 -14.35 9.58
CA LEU A 493 -52.33 -13.50 8.39
C LEU A 493 -51.25 -12.41 8.38
N ILE A 494 -50.99 -11.77 9.53
CA ILE A 494 -49.88 -10.80 9.69
C ILE A 494 -48.54 -11.50 9.45
N GLY A 495 -48.39 -12.75 9.93
CA GLY A 495 -47.23 -13.60 9.65
C GLY A 495 -47.01 -13.85 8.15
N ALA A 496 -48.07 -14.13 7.39
CA ALA A 496 -47.97 -14.29 5.93
C ALA A 496 -47.62 -12.97 5.22
N VAL A 497 -48.18 -11.85 5.67
CA VAL A 497 -47.90 -10.52 5.10
C VAL A 497 -46.45 -10.12 5.31
N ILE A 498 -45.91 -10.26 6.53
CA ILE A 498 -44.50 -9.93 6.77
C ILE A 498 -43.56 -10.88 6.04
N ALA A 499 -43.90 -12.16 5.92
CA ALA A 499 -43.11 -13.12 5.16
C ALA A 499 -43.02 -12.71 3.68
N ALA A 500 -44.15 -12.39 3.06
CA ALA A 500 -44.18 -11.93 1.66
C ALA A 500 -43.41 -10.60 1.48
N ALA A 501 -43.61 -9.64 2.39
CA ALA A 501 -42.89 -8.37 2.37
C ALA A 501 -41.37 -8.57 2.52
N MET A 502 -40.92 -9.49 3.37
CA MET A 502 -39.50 -9.80 3.57
C MET A 502 -38.86 -10.35 2.29
N VAL A 503 -39.55 -11.25 1.57
CA VAL A 503 -39.04 -11.77 0.28
C VAL A 503 -38.87 -10.63 -0.74
N ILE A 504 -39.88 -9.76 -0.87
CA ILE A 504 -39.83 -8.63 -1.80
C ILE A 504 -38.70 -7.68 -1.41
N ASN A 505 -38.61 -7.31 -0.13
CA ASN A 505 -37.61 -6.36 0.33
C ASN A 505 -36.18 -6.88 0.15
N MET A 506 -35.94 -8.17 0.43
CA MET A 506 -34.62 -8.80 0.26
C MET A 506 -34.20 -8.97 -1.20
N LEU A 507 -35.15 -9.30 -2.08
CA LEU A 507 -34.87 -9.32 -3.53
C LEU A 507 -34.50 -7.91 -4.03
N VAL A 508 -35.24 -6.90 -3.61
CA VAL A 508 -34.99 -5.50 -3.97
C VAL A 508 -33.67 -5.02 -3.39
N ALA A 509 -33.35 -5.35 -2.14
CA ALA A 509 -32.07 -5.03 -1.53
C ALA A 509 -30.89 -5.59 -2.32
N GLY A 510 -30.95 -6.86 -2.75
CA GLY A 510 -29.91 -7.47 -3.60
C GLY A 510 -29.83 -6.84 -5.00
N LEU A 511 -30.97 -6.50 -5.61
CA LEU A 511 -30.99 -5.83 -6.91
C LEU A 511 -30.43 -4.40 -6.83
N SER A 512 -30.95 -3.60 -5.90
CA SER A 512 -30.55 -2.20 -5.70
C SER A 512 -29.12 -2.09 -5.22
N GLY A 513 -28.67 -2.98 -4.34
CA GLY A 513 -27.29 -3.01 -3.88
C GLY A 513 -26.27 -3.30 -4.99
N ALA A 514 -26.67 -3.98 -6.06
CA ALA A 514 -25.83 -4.16 -7.24
C ALA A 514 -26.02 -3.07 -8.30
N LEU A 515 -27.27 -2.63 -8.54
CA LEU A 515 -27.58 -1.67 -9.60
C LEU A 515 -27.15 -0.24 -9.27
N ILE A 516 -27.23 0.17 -8.00
CA ILE A 516 -26.90 1.55 -7.58
C ILE A 516 -25.41 1.84 -7.81
N PRO A 517 -24.44 1.04 -7.29
CA PRO A 517 -23.03 1.31 -7.53
C PRO A 517 -22.66 1.32 -9.02
N ILE A 518 -23.15 0.33 -9.78
CA ILE A 518 -22.91 0.22 -11.23
C ILE A 518 -23.51 1.41 -11.99
N GLY A 519 -24.66 1.92 -11.53
CA GLY A 519 -25.31 3.09 -12.09
C GLY A 519 -24.52 4.37 -11.84
N LEU A 520 -24.04 4.56 -10.61
CA LEU A 520 -23.22 5.71 -10.21
C LEU A 520 -21.89 5.75 -10.98
N GLU A 521 -21.22 4.61 -11.10
CA GLU A 521 -19.99 4.46 -11.89
C GLU A 521 -20.18 4.91 -13.34
N ARG A 522 -21.28 4.50 -13.97
CA ARG A 522 -21.60 4.93 -15.34
C ARG A 522 -21.89 6.43 -15.47
N LEU A 523 -22.30 7.07 -14.39
CA LEU A 523 -22.49 8.52 -14.31
C LEU A 523 -21.22 9.25 -13.88
N LYS A 524 -20.11 8.55 -13.65
CA LYS A 524 -18.85 9.08 -13.11
C LYS A 524 -19.03 9.75 -11.74
N ILE A 525 -19.90 9.18 -10.92
CA ILE A 525 -20.07 9.54 -9.52
C ILE A 525 -19.49 8.41 -8.71
N ASP A 526 -18.63 8.74 -7.73
CA ASP A 526 -18.00 7.76 -6.86
C ASP A 526 -19.05 6.85 -6.17
N PRO A 527 -19.04 5.54 -6.45
CA PRO A 527 -19.94 4.58 -5.82
C PRO A 527 -19.74 4.42 -4.31
N ALA A 528 -18.52 4.55 -3.79
CA ALA A 528 -18.21 4.36 -2.38
C ALA A 528 -18.99 5.37 -1.51
N VAL A 529 -18.98 6.65 -1.91
CA VAL A 529 -19.63 7.72 -1.13
C VAL A 529 -21.15 7.67 -1.17
N ALA A 530 -21.75 7.44 -2.34
CA ALA A 530 -23.17 7.67 -2.54
C ALA A 530 -24.05 6.42 -2.39
N SER A 531 -23.50 5.21 -2.57
CA SER A 531 -24.32 3.99 -2.69
C SER A 531 -25.12 3.67 -1.43
N SER A 532 -24.58 3.90 -0.24
CA SER A 532 -25.22 3.57 1.04
C SER A 532 -26.50 4.38 1.30
N VAL A 533 -26.49 5.68 1.00
CA VAL A 533 -27.63 6.59 1.18
C VAL A 533 -28.76 6.26 0.21
N PHE A 534 -28.44 6.11 -1.08
CA PHE A 534 -29.43 5.75 -2.09
C PHE A 534 -30.01 4.35 -1.83
N LEU A 535 -29.17 3.40 -1.43
CA LEU A 535 -29.62 2.07 -1.06
C LEU A 535 -30.65 2.12 0.06
N THR A 536 -30.31 2.75 1.19
CA THR A 536 -31.18 2.82 2.37
C THR A 536 -32.53 3.44 2.02
N THR A 537 -32.50 4.49 1.20
CA THR A 537 -33.72 5.12 0.66
C THR A 537 -34.60 4.13 -0.08
N VAL A 538 -34.02 3.35 -0.99
CA VAL A 538 -34.75 2.41 -1.83
C VAL A 538 -35.28 1.25 -0.99
N THR A 539 -34.49 0.71 -0.07
CA THR A 539 -34.91 -0.39 0.82
C THR A 539 -35.99 0.06 1.81
N ASP A 540 -35.93 1.28 2.32
CA ASP A 540 -36.95 1.81 3.23
C ASP A 540 -38.25 2.11 2.49
N VAL A 541 -38.19 2.83 1.36
CA VAL A 541 -39.37 3.16 0.55
C VAL A 541 -40.07 1.89 0.09
N ILE A 542 -39.33 0.94 -0.49
CA ILE A 542 -39.91 -0.28 -1.03
C ILE A 542 -40.30 -1.25 0.08
N GLY A 543 -39.50 -1.35 1.15
CA GLY A 543 -39.80 -2.18 2.31
C GLY A 543 -41.09 -1.76 3.01
N PHE A 544 -41.24 -0.46 3.30
CA PHE A 544 -42.47 0.08 3.90
C PHE A 544 -43.67 -0.05 2.95
N PHE A 545 -43.48 0.29 1.67
CA PHE A 545 -44.56 0.18 0.68
C PHE A 545 -45.04 -1.27 0.51
N ALA A 546 -44.12 -2.23 0.38
CA ALA A 546 -44.46 -3.64 0.23
C ALA A 546 -45.15 -4.17 1.48
N PHE A 547 -44.63 -3.88 2.67
CA PHE A 547 -45.20 -4.39 3.91
C PHE A 547 -46.59 -3.80 4.21
N LEU A 548 -46.70 -2.47 4.18
CA LEU A 548 -47.96 -1.78 4.48
C LEU A 548 -48.99 -1.94 3.36
N GLY A 549 -48.55 -1.97 2.11
CA GLY A 549 -49.42 -2.22 0.96
C GLY A 549 -50.01 -3.62 0.97
N LEU A 550 -49.21 -4.65 1.29
CA LEU A 550 -49.73 -6.01 1.47
C LEU A 550 -50.67 -6.11 2.67
N ALA A 551 -50.35 -5.44 3.78
CA ALA A 551 -51.24 -5.41 4.94
C ALA A 551 -52.59 -4.75 4.60
N ALA A 552 -52.57 -3.61 3.91
CA ALA A 552 -53.78 -2.91 3.47
C ALA A 552 -54.63 -3.72 2.48
N ALA A 553 -54.00 -4.57 1.67
CA ALA A 553 -54.70 -5.38 0.67
C ALA A 553 -55.29 -6.69 1.21
N PHE A 554 -54.68 -7.27 2.25
CA PHE A 554 -55.02 -8.61 2.71
C PHE A 554 -55.54 -8.68 4.16
N VAL A 555 -55.24 -7.70 5.00
CA VAL A 555 -55.65 -7.68 6.43
C VAL A 555 -56.87 -6.78 6.67
N LEU A 556 -57.05 -5.75 5.82
CA LEU A 556 -58.25 -4.90 5.77
C LEU A 556 -59.18 -5.37 4.64
#